data_AF-A0A6P6YE11-F1
#
_entry.id   AF-A0A6P6YE11-F1
#
_cell.length_a   1.000
_cell.length_b   1.000
_cell.length_c   1.000
_cell.angle_alpha   90.00
_cell.angle_beta   90.00
_cell.angle_gamma   90.00
#
_symmetry.space_group_name_H-M   'P 1'
#
loop_
_entity.id
_entity.type
_entity.pdbx_description
1 polymer ?
#
loop_
_entity_poly.entity_id
_entity_poly.type
_entity_poly.pdbx_seq_one_letter_code
_entity_poly.pdbx_strand_id
1 'polypeptide(L)'
;MPIFIESTYLIGFQYENLLTVLELYYYNHTIYNCAIFDMKEQTRKKESKIYIKKYGHNKSYSKHRIDYNLMLLIIHSCTLYALKRYTNNILIKTDNSSKFFNDNDLKKDDNKFMDFIAPKTKWCGIDDVAKSYWDLGNQPLVDICCREHDHCPIHIKSKQTKHGLHNNNMFMVSYCQCEQFFYDCLHRRKGIHYEDVIRELYFLRFDVDCIDTIDCNAKW
;
A
#
# COMPACT_ATOMS: atom_id res chain seq x y z
N MET A 1 -37.05 -10.16 -13.14
CA MET A 1 -36.13 -9.15 -12.57
C MET A 1 -34.81 -9.26 -13.32
N PRO A 2 -34.36 -8.23 -14.05
CA PRO A 2 -33.05 -8.30 -14.68
C PRO A 2 -31.99 -8.14 -13.59
N ILE A 3 -31.02 -9.05 -13.61
CA ILE A 3 -29.80 -9.00 -12.81
C ILE A 3 -29.06 -7.73 -13.27
N PHE A 4 -29.02 -6.70 -12.44
CA PHE A 4 -28.14 -5.56 -12.67
C PHE A 4 -26.71 -6.10 -12.67
N ILE A 5 -26.10 -6.22 -13.84
CA ILE A 5 -24.66 -6.35 -13.96
C ILE A 5 -24.11 -5.06 -13.34
N GLU A 6 -23.53 -5.13 -12.14
CA GLU A 6 -23.00 -3.95 -11.45
C GLU A 6 -21.92 -3.32 -12.34
N SER A 7 -22.30 -2.27 -13.07
CA SER A 7 -21.38 -1.56 -13.94
C SER A 7 -20.40 -0.76 -13.08
N THR A 8 -19.12 -0.82 -13.41
CA THR A 8 -18.05 -0.02 -12.81
C THR A 8 -17.44 0.94 -13.82
N TYR A 9 -16.75 1.98 -13.35
CA TYR A 9 -15.91 2.87 -14.17
C TYR A 9 -14.53 3.02 -13.55
N LEU A 10 -13.56 3.46 -14.37
CA LEU A 10 -12.20 3.73 -13.90
C LEU A 10 -11.96 5.24 -13.79
N ILE A 11 -11.26 5.64 -12.73
CA ILE A 11 -10.77 7.01 -12.57
C ILE A 11 -9.34 6.97 -12.06
N GLY A 12 -8.46 7.69 -12.75
CA GLY A 12 -7.07 7.88 -12.38
C GLY A 12 -6.87 9.22 -11.68
N PHE A 13 -6.16 9.22 -10.56
CA PHE A 13 -5.70 10.39 -9.86
C PHE A 13 -4.19 10.43 -9.90
N GLN A 14 -3.61 11.58 -10.23
CA GLN A 14 -2.17 11.74 -10.37
C GLN A 14 -1.66 12.92 -9.53
N TYR A 15 -0.65 12.65 -8.69
CA TYR A 15 0.12 13.64 -7.96
C TYR A 15 1.60 13.38 -8.24
N GLU A 16 2.28 14.35 -8.85
CA GLU A 16 3.62 14.17 -9.40
C GLU A 16 3.76 12.88 -10.24
N ASN A 17 4.47 11.90 -9.69
CA ASN A 17 4.80 10.63 -10.31
C ASN A 17 3.92 9.48 -9.80
N LEU A 18 3.12 9.68 -8.76
CA LEU A 18 2.21 8.65 -8.28
C LEU A 18 0.89 8.73 -9.04
N LEU A 19 0.44 7.57 -9.52
CA LEU A 19 -0.84 7.38 -10.18
C LEU A 19 -1.65 6.36 -9.40
N THR A 20 -2.76 6.81 -8.81
CA THR A 20 -3.75 5.93 -8.17
C THR A 20 -4.92 5.74 -9.12
N VAL A 21 -5.21 4.50 -9.47
CA VAL A 21 -6.35 4.13 -10.33
C VAL A 21 -7.40 3.45 -9.47
N LEU A 22 -8.57 4.08 -9.36
CA LEU A 22 -9.74 3.49 -8.72
C LEU A 22 -10.67 2.90 -9.76
N GLU A 23 -11.22 1.73 -9.44
CA GLU A 23 -12.41 1.18 -10.05
C GLU A 23 -13.57 1.43 -9.10
N LEU A 24 -14.57 2.18 -9.54
CA LEU A 24 -15.71 2.61 -8.73
C LEU A 24 -17.01 2.06 -9.28
N TYR A 25 -17.96 1.77 -8.41
CA TYR A 25 -19.32 1.46 -8.81
C TYR A 25 -20.04 2.70 -9.36
N TYR A 26 -20.81 2.54 -10.45
CA TYR A 26 -21.56 3.67 -11.01
C TYR A 26 -22.64 4.23 -10.06
N TYR A 27 -23.29 3.36 -9.28
CA TYR A 27 -24.51 3.74 -8.54
C TYR A 27 -24.24 4.48 -7.22
N ASN A 28 -23.12 4.19 -6.53
CA ASN A 28 -22.80 4.79 -5.23
C ASN A 28 -21.34 5.30 -5.13
N HIS A 29 -20.55 5.18 -6.20
CA HIS A 29 -19.15 5.60 -6.26
C HIS A 29 -18.24 4.99 -5.18
N THR A 30 -18.65 3.86 -4.60
CA THR A 30 -17.80 3.13 -3.66
C THR A 30 -16.70 2.39 -4.40
N ILE A 31 -15.56 2.21 -3.72
CA ILE A 31 -14.39 1.54 -4.29
C ILE A 31 -14.71 0.06 -4.52
N TYR A 32 -14.65 -0.36 -5.78
CA TYR A 32 -14.69 -1.77 -6.18
C TYR A 32 -13.29 -2.37 -6.26
N ASN A 33 -12.31 -1.60 -6.73
CA ASN A 33 -10.90 -2.00 -6.76
C ASN A 33 -9.99 -0.76 -6.78
N CYS A 34 -8.72 -0.91 -6.44
CA CYS A 34 -7.78 0.19 -6.45
C CYS A 34 -6.33 -0.29 -6.63
N ALA A 35 -5.55 0.42 -7.44
CA ALA A 35 -4.11 0.20 -7.58
C ALA A 35 -3.33 1.53 -7.58
N ILE A 36 -2.12 1.51 -7.02
CA ILE A 36 -1.22 2.66 -6.98
C ILE A 36 0.04 2.29 -7.77
N PHE A 37 0.56 3.22 -8.57
CA PHE A 37 1.71 3.00 -9.42
C PHE A 37 2.69 4.18 -9.30
N ASP A 38 3.97 3.89 -9.00
CA ASP A 38 5.04 4.86 -9.19
C ASP A 38 5.42 4.95 -10.68
N MET A 39 5.07 6.07 -11.31
CA MET A 39 5.30 6.31 -12.73
C MET A 39 6.77 6.65 -13.06
N LYS A 40 7.64 6.85 -12.06
CA LYS A 40 9.11 6.91 -12.26
C LYS A 40 9.69 5.54 -12.55
N GLU A 41 9.13 4.48 -11.97
CA GLU A 41 9.61 3.12 -12.18
C GLU A 41 9.04 2.54 -13.50
N GLN A 42 9.91 2.19 -14.44
CA GLN A 42 9.48 1.84 -15.81
C GLN A 42 8.63 0.56 -15.85
N THR A 43 8.90 -0.39 -14.96
CA THR A 43 8.14 -1.62 -14.70
C THR A 43 6.71 -1.29 -14.23
N ARG A 44 6.56 -0.48 -13.17
CA ARG A 44 5.25 -0.06 -12.64
C ARG A 44 4.47 0.78 -13.64
N LYS A 45 5.15 1.65 -14.39
CA LYS A 45 4.56 2.40 -15.51
C LYS A 45 3.99 1.47 -16.59
N LYS A 46 4.68 0.37 -16.95
CA LYS A 46 4.14 -0.63 -17.87
C LYS A 46 2.95 -1.36 -17.24
N GLU A 47 3.04 -1.74 -15.97
CA GLU A 47 1.96 -2.39 -15.21
C GLU A 47 0.68 -1.54 -15.23
N SER A 48 0.78 -0.23 -14.98
CA SER A 48 -0.37 0.69 -14.99
C SER A 48 -1.11 0.69 -16.34
N LYS A 49 -0.38 0.69 -17.46
CA LYS A 49 -0.96 0.66 -18.81
C LYS A 49 -1.69 -0.65 -19.06
N ILE A 50 -1.12 -1.77 -18.61
CA ILE A 50 -1.75 -3.10 -18.72
C ILE A 50 -3.01 -3.15 -17.86
N TYR A 51 -2.94 -2.66 -16.62
CA TYR A 51 -4.07 -2.60 -15.70
C TYR A 51 -5.23 -1.78 -16.30
N ILE A 52 -4.96 -0.54 -16.73
CA ILE A 52 -5.97 0.34 -17.33
C ILE A 52 -6.55 -0.29 -18.60
N LYS A 53 -5.72 -0.88 -19.49
CA LYS A 53 -6.21 -1.54 -20.70
C LYS A 53 -7.10 -2.75 -20.39
N LYS A 54 -6.72 -3.55 -19.39
CA LYS A 54 -7.45 -4.76 -18.98
C LYS A 54 -8.80 -4.43 -18.36
N TYR A 55 -8.83 -3.50 -17.41
CA TYR A 55 -10.02 -3.19 -16.63
C TYR A 55 -10.86 -2.05 -17.22
N GLY A 56 -10.29 -1.23 -18.09
CA GLY A 56 -10.92 -0.07 -18.72
C GLY A 56 -11.55 -0.36 -20.09
N HIS A 57 -11.43 -1.58 -20.62
CA HIS A 57 -12.05 -1.94 -21.88
C HIS A 57 -13.58 -1.75 -21.79
N ASN A 58 -14.14 -0.89 -22.65
CA ASN A 58 -15.55 -0.46 -22.64
C ASN A 58 -16.02 0.33 -21.39
N LYS A 59 -15.11 0.78 -20.52
CA LYS A 59 -15.44 1.66 -19.38
C LYS A 59 -14.96 3.09 -19.68
N SER A 60 -15.67 4.06 -19.11
CA SER A 60 -15.15 5.43 -19.05
C SER A 60 -13.89 5.46 -18.19
N TYR A 61 -12.83 6.09 -18.70
CA TYR A 61 -11.59 6.36 -17.97
C TYR A 61 -11.23 7.83 -18.10
N SER A 62 -11.18 8.52 -16.96
CA SER A 62 -10.63 9.87 -16.86
C SER A 62 -9.39 9.86 -15.97
N LYS A 63 -8.47 10.78 -16.23
CA LYS A 63 -7.28 10.98 -15.39
C LYS A 63 -7.20 12.44 -14.95
N HIS A 64 -7.13 12.65 -13.65
CA HIS A 64 -7.12 13.96 -13.02
C HIS A 64 -5.80 14.21 -12.28
N ARG A 65 -5.25 15.41 -12.41
CA ARG A 65 -4.17 15.87 -11.52
C ARG A 65 -4.80 16.47 -10.28
N ILE A 66 -4.27 16.13 -9.12
CA ILE A 66 -4.80 16.56 -7.81
C ILE A 66 -3.65 17.02 -6.91
N ASP A 67 -3.98 17.69 -5.82
CA ASP A 67 -3.02 18.08 -4.79
C ASP A 67 -2.66 16.92 -3.85
N TYR A 68 -1.67 17.17 -3.00
CA TYR A 68 -1.13 16.22 -2.03
C TYR A 68 -2.19 15.69 -1.07
N ASN A 69 -2.99 16.57 -0.46
CA ASN A 69 -3.95 16.19 0.58
C ASN A 69 -5.02 15.27 0.00
N LEU A 70 -5.53 15.60 -1.19
CA LEU A 70 -6.50 14.75 -1.86
C LEU A 70 -5.88 13.40 -2.27
N MET A 71 -4.63 13.38 -2.75
CA MET A 71 -3.96 12.13 -3.10
C MET A 71 -3.79 11.24 -1.87
N LEU A 72 -3.34 11.82 -0.76
CA LEU A 72 -3.16 11.12 0.51
C LEU A 72 -4.47 10.46 0.98
N LEU A 73 -5.60 11.18 0.92
CA LEU A 73 -6.92 10.64 1.28
C LEU A 73 -7.35 9.47 0.38
N ILE A 74 -7.06 9.56 -0.92
CA ILE A 74 -7.40 8.52 -1.90
C ILE A 74 -6.57 7.26 -1.65
N ILE A 75 -5.27 7.42 -1.43
CA ILE A 75 -4.36 6.31 -1.14
C ILE A 75 -4.77 5.64 0.19
N HIS A 76 -5.04 6.41 1.25
CA HIS A 76 -5.57 5.88 2.51
C HIS A 76 -6.91 5.12 2.35
N SER A 77 -7.85 5.67 1.55
CA SER A 77 -9.12 5.01 1.26
C SER A 77 -8.92 3.68 0.52
N CYS A 78 -7.93 3.63 -0.38
CA CYS A 78 -7.51 2.42 -1.08
C CYS A 78 -6.98 1.36 -0.10
N THR A 79 -6.16 1.76 0.87
CA THR A 79 -5.65 0.87 1.92
C THR A 79 -6.77 0.29 2.75
N LEU A 80 -7.68 1.13 3.26
CA LEU A 80 -8.81 0.68 4.08
C LEU A 80 -9.69 -0.32 3.32
N TYR A 81 -9.96 -0.05 2.04
CA TYR A 81 -10.66 -0.99 1.17
C TYR A 81 -9.90 -2.32 1.04
N ALA A 82 -8.60 -2.27 0.74
CA ALA A 82 -7.77 -3.46 0.57
C ALA A 82 -7.75 -4.32 1.84
N LEU A 83 -7.57 -3.69 3.01
CA LEU A 83 -7.59 -4.36 4.30
C LEU A 83 -8.93 -5.01 4.59
N LYS A 84 -10.04 -4.27 4.40
CA LYS A 84 -11.38 -4.82 4.58
C LYS A 84 -11.61 -6.03 3.68
N ARG A 85 -11.23 -5.94 2.40
CA ARG A 85 -11.35 -7.02 1.42
C ARG A 85 -10.54 -8.25 1.85
N TYR A 86 -9.28 -8.08 2.25
CA TYR A 86 -8.43 -9.20 2.68
C TYR A 86 -8.93 -9.84 3.97
N THR A 87 -9.33 -9.05 4.96
CA THR A 87 -9.93 -9.56 6.21
C THR A 87 -11.20 -10.36 5.93
N ASN A 88 -12.11 -9.85 5.09
CA ASN A 88 -13.32 -10.58 4.71
C ASN A 88 -13.00 -11.90 3.99
N ASN A 89 -12.00 -11.91 3.10
CA ASN A 89 -11.57 -13.13 2.43
C ASN A 89 -10.97 -14.15 3.40
N ILE A 90 -10.30 -13.70 4.46
CA ILE A 90 -9.81 -14.59 5.53
C ILE A 90 -11.00 -15.18 6.29
N LEU A 91 -11.98 -14.37 6.69
CA LEU A 91 -13.19 -14.82 7.39
C LEU A 91 -13.99 -15.85 6.58
N ILE A 92 -14.19 -15.59 5.28
CA ILE A 92 -14.89 -16.53 4.37
C ILE A 92 -14.11 -17.86 4.24
N LYS A 93 -12.77 -17.81 4.26
CA LYS A 93 -11.94 -19.01 4.23
C LYS A 93 -12.02 -19.79 5.55
N THR A 94 -12.05 -19.11 6.70
CA THR A 94 -12.19 -19.77 8.00
C THR A 94 -13.56 -20.41 8.18
N ASP A 95 -14.62 -19.81 7.64
CA ASP A 95 -15.99 -20.35 7.72
C ASP A 95 -16.19 -21.59 6.81
N ASN A 96 -15.44 -21.70 5.72
CA ASN A 96 -15.52 -22.82 4.77
C ASN A 96 -14.45 -23.91 4.97
N SER A 97 -13.59 -23.79 5.99
CA SER A 97 -12.48 -24.70 6.21
C SER A 97 -12.24 -24.94 7.70
N SER A 98 -12.95 -25.92 8.26
CA SER A 98 -12.25 -26.87 9.11
C SER A 98 -11.18 -27.56 8.25
N LYS A 99 -9.93 -27.62 8.73
CA LYS A 99 -8.75 -28.25 8.11
C LYS A 99 -7.98 -27.37 7.10
N PHE A 100 -6.85 -26.81 7.55
CA PHE A 100 -5.49 -26.98 7.00
C PHE A 100 -4.60 -25.75 7.27
N PHE A 101 -4.07 -25.63 8.49
CA PHE A 101 -2.68 -25.17 8.64
C PHE A 101 -1.80 -26.34 8.17
N ASN A 102 -1.31 -26.27 6.93
CA ASN A 102 -0.20 -27.11 6.50
C ASN A 102 1.09 -26.34 6.83
N ASP A 103 1.79 -26.78 7.87
CA ASP A 103 3.10 -26.27 8.32
C ASP A 103 4.25 -26.52 7.32
N ASN A 104 3.97 -26.84 6.06
CA ASN A 104 4.97 -27.30 5.10
C ASN A 104 5.38 -26.28 4.03
N ASP A 105 5.02 -25.01 4.17
CA ASP A 105 5.52 -23.94 3.26
C ASP A 105 6.68 -23.12 3.87
N LEU A 106 7.49 -23.76 4.71
CA LEU A 106 8.87 -23.33 4.95
C LEU A 106 9.75 -23.77 3.76
N LYS A 107 9.46 -23.23 2.57
CA LYS A 107 10.52 -23.10 1.58
C LYS A 107 11.45 -21.99 2.06
N LYS A 108 12.51 -22.43 2.73
CA LYS A 108 13.68 -21.64 3.04
C LYS A 108 14.28 -21.16 1.72
N ASP A 109 13.92 -19.95 1.29
CA ASP A 109 14.78 -19.18 0.40
C ASP A 109 15.91 -18.60 1.26
N ASP A 110 16.83 -19.49 1.65
CA ASP A 110 18.13 -19.14 2.17
C ASP A 110 18.93 -18.53 1.01
N ASN A 111 18.88 -17.19 0.87
CA ASN A 111 19.96 -16.31 0.34
C ASN A 111 19.48 -14.88 -0.01
N LYS A 112 18.81 -14.16 0.91
CA LYS A 112 18.55 -12.72 0.71
C LYS A 112 18.52 -11.89 2.01
N PHE A 113 19.46 -12.17 2.92
CA PHE A 113 19.69 -11.34 4.11
C PHE A 113 20.25 -9.94 3.79
N MET A 114 20.43 -9.60 2.50
CA MET A 114 20.99 -8.32 2.02
C MET A 114 19.93 -7.25 1.71
N ASP A 115 18.64 -7.61 1.58
CA ASP A 115 17.61 -6.66 1.11
C ASP A 115 16.81 -5.99 2.26
N PHE A 116 17.14 -6.28 3.54
CA PHE A 116 16.41 -5.76 4.71
C PHE A 116 14.86 -5.89 4.63
N ILE A 117 14.34 -6.88 3.90
CA ILE A 117 12.90 -7.19 3.81
C ILE A 117 12.47 -8.08 4.98
N ALA A 118 11.39 -7.71 5.66
CA ALA A 118 10.84 -8.47 6.76
C ALA A 118 10.31 -9.85 6.27
N PRO A 119 10.57 -10.95 7.01
CA PRO A 119 10.17 -12.29 6.59
C PRO A 119 8.66 -12.40 6.27
N LYS A 120 8.29 -13.16 5.25
CA LYS A 120 6.88 -13.35 4.83
C LYS A 120 6.20 -12.08 4.28
N THR A 121 6.95 -11.01 4.05
CA THR A 121 6.47 -9.78 3.39
C THR A 121 7.24 -9.56 2.10
N LYS A 122 6.77 -8.62 1.27
CA LYS A 122 7.46 -8.20 0.04
C LYS A 122 7.69 -6.70 -0.03
N TRP A 123 6.98 -5.93 0.80
CA TRP A 123 6.99 -4.47 0.83
C TRP A 123 7.57 -3.91 2.13
N CYS A 124 7.75 -4.72 3.18
CA CYS A 124 8.25 -4.21 4.46
C CYS A 124 9.78 -4.26 4.52
N GLY A 125 10.48 -3.24 4.02
CA GLY A 125 11.93 -3.14 4.13
C GLY A 125 12.54 -1.95 3.42
N ILE A 126 13.81 -2.04 3.05
CA ILE A 126 14.47 -1.00 2.23
C ILE A 126 14.12 -1.30 0.76
N ASP A 127 13.26 -0.47 0.19
CA ASP A 127 12.56 -0.76 -1.07
C ASP A 127 11.73 -2.07 -0.99
N ASP A 128 11.15 -2.50 -2.11
CA ASP A 128 10.30 -3.69 -2.19
C ASP A 128 10.90 -4.78 -3.11
N VAL A 129 10.52 -6.03 -2.86
CA VAL A 129 10.84 -7.19 -3.74
C VAL A 129 9.60 -7.70 -4.49
N ALA A 130 8.53 -6.92 -4.52
CA ALA A 130 7.24 -7.27 -5.08
C ALA A 130 7.25 -7.13 -6.61
N LYS A 131 6.85 -8.19 -7.31
CA LYS A 131 6.86 -8.21 -8.79
C LYS A 131 5.78 -7.34 -9.43
N SER A 132 4.75 -6.97 -8.66
CA SER A 132 3.58 -6.21 -9.09
C SER A 132 2.93 -5.54 -7.88
N TYR A 133 2.07 -4.54 -8.08
CA TYR A 133 1.32 -3.91 -6.97
C TYR A 133 0.54 -4.94 -6.14
N TRP A 134 0.05 -6.00 -6.79
CA TRP A 134 -0.76 -7.05 -6.19
C TRP A 134 0.07 -8.19 -5.57
N ASP A 135 1.39 -8.15 -5.71
CA ASP A 135 2.27 -9.21 -5.22
C ASP A 135 2.54 -9.02 -3.73
N LEU A 136 1.72 -9.65 -2.90
CA LEU A 136 1.85 -9.65 -1.45
C LEU A 136 2.48 -10.96 -0.95
N GLY A 137 3.18 -10.89 0.18
CA GLY A 137 3.72 -12.02 0.92
C GLY A 137 2.66 -12.79 1.72
N ASN A 138 3.13 -13.75 2.52
CA ASN A 138 2.29 -14.63 3.33
C ASN A 138 1.66 -13.93 4.55
N GLN A 139 2.04 -12.67 4.82
CA GLN A 139 1.43 -11.80 5.82
C GLN A 139 0.77 -10.59 5.15
N PRO A 140 -0.31 -10.79 4.35
CA PRO A 140 -0.81 -9.77 3.43
C PRO A 140 -1.34 -8.51 4.12
N LEU A 141 -1.92 -8.62 5.33
CA LEU A 141 -2.43 -7.45 6.05
C LEU A 141 -1.32 -6.51 6.52
N VAL A 142 -0.15 -7.05 6.88
CA VAL A 142 1.05 -6.28 7.22
C VAL A 142 1.66 -5.69 5.95
N ASP A 143 1.78 -6.53 4.94
CA ASP A 143 2.40 -6.17 3.66
C ASP A 143 1.62 -5.07 2.91
N ILE A 144 0.29 -5.03 3.06
CA ILE A 144 -0.56 -3.92 2.57
C ILE A 144 -0.19 -2.59 3.25
N CYS A 145 0.12 -2.58 4.55
CA CYS A 145 0.53 -1.37 5.24
C CYS A 145 1.88 -0.85 4.74
N CYS A 146 2.84 -1.76 4.55
CA CYS A 146 4.16 -1.37 4.06
C CYS A 146 4.09 -0.91 2.60
N ARG A 147 3.32 -1.61 1.75
CA ARG A 147 3.07 -1.17 0.36
C ARG A 147 2.47 0.23 0.32
N GLU A 148 1.53 0.52 1.19
CA GLU A 148 0.93 1.85 1.28
C GLU A 148 1.96 2.92 1.65
N HIS A 149 2.75 2.64 2.69
CA HIS A 149 3.80 3.52 3.19
C HIS A 149 4.85 3.84 2.11
N ASP A 150 5.26 2.84 1.32
CA ASP A 150 6.16 3.02 0.16
C ASP A 150 5.57 3.96 -0.91
N HIS A 151 4.24 4.01 -1.01
CA HIS A 151 3.54 4.89 -1.95
C HIS A 151 3.13 6.24 -1.34
N CYS A 152 3.70 6.64 -0.20
CA CYS A 152 3.48 7.97 0.36
C CYS A 152 3.75 9.06 -0.71
N PRO A 153 2.80 9.99 -0.95
CA PRO A 153 2.92 10.99 -2.01
C PRO A 153 4.18 11.86 -1.93
N ILE A 154 4.65 12.11 -0.70
CA ILE A 154 5.89 12.84 -0.44
C ILE A 154 6.77 12.00 0.46
N HIS A 155 7.84 11.50 -0.14
CA HIS A 155 8.94 10.84 0.52
C HIS A 155 10.26 11.28 -0.13
N ILE A 156 11.34 11.12 0.63
CA ILE A 156 12.71 11.39 0.20
C ILE A 156 13.50 10.13 0.51
N LYS A 157 13.95 9.42 -0.53
CA LYS A 157 14.80 8.24 -0.34
C LYS A 157 16.12 8.63 0.33
N SER A 158 16.76 7.64 0.95
CA SER A 158 18.09 7.77 1.55
C SER A 158 19.06 8.51 0.63
N LYS A 159 19.76 9.52 1.17
CA LYS A 159 20.75 10.34 0.46
C LYS A 159 20.23 11.12 -0.75
N GLN A 160 18.91 11.24 -0.92
CA GLN A 160 18.32 12.06 -1.98
C GLN A 160 17.92 13.45 -1.48
N THR A 161 17.83 14.39 -2.43
CA THR A 161 17.29 15.74 -2.19
C THR A 161 16.00 15.89 -2.97
N LYS A 162 14.92 16.27 -2.29
CA LYS A 162 13.62 16.57 -2.90
C LYS A 162 12.97 17.74 -2.15
N HIS A 163 12.27 18.62 -2.88
CA HIS A 163 11.58 19.77 -2.27
C HIS A 163 12.47 20.69 -1.41
N GLY A 164 13.77 20.79 -1.75
CA GLY A 164 14.73 21.57 -0.97
C GLY A 164 15.21 20.91 0.33
N LEU A 165 14.76 19.70 0.64
CA LEU A 165 15.15 18.91 1.81
C LEU A 165 16.07 17.77 1.38
N HIS A 166 17.16 17.54 2.12
CA HIS A 166 18.08 16.43 1.90
C HIS A 166 17.93 15.38 3.01
N ASN A 167 17.69 14.13 2.62
CA ASN A 167 17.59 13.03 3.58
C ASN A 167 18.98 12.46 3.90
N ASN A 168 19.51 12.83 5.07
CA ASN A 168 20.78 12.32 5.57
C ASN A 168 20.67 10.91 6.20
N ASN A 169 19.46 10.40 6.43
CA ASN A 169 19.24 9.12 7.09
C ASN A 169 19.55 7.95 6.14
N MET A 170 19.76 6.77 6.72
CA MET A 170 19.98 5.55 5.95
C MET A 170 18.68 5.05 5.31
N PHE A 171 17.54 5.38 5.90
CA PHE A 171 16.20 4.99 5.46
C PHE A 171 15.49 6.14 4.73
N MET A 172 14.42 5.80 4.01
CA MET A 172 13.50 6.77 3.44
C MET A 172 12.84 7.58 4.56
N VAL A 173 12.67 8.88 4.33
CA VAL A 173 11.91 9.78 5.20
C VAL A 173 10.63 10.19 4.47
N SER A 174 9.49 10.08 5.12
CA SER A 174 8.18 10.45 4.57
C SER A 174 7.53 11.57 5.40
N TYR A 175 6.35 12.04 4.99
CA TYR A 175 5.59 13.01 5.79
C TYR A 175 5.03 12.35 7.04
N CYS A 176 4.97 13.11 8.14
CA CYS A 176 4.46 12.61 9.42
C CYS A 176 3.02 12.06 9.33
N GLN A 177 2.19 12.57 8.42
CA GLN A 177 0.85 12.02 8.17
C GLN A 177 0.89 10.60 7.58
N CYS A 178 1.85 10.31 6.69
CA CYS A 178 2.05 8.97 6.16
C CYS A 178 2.53 8.01 7.26
N GLU A 179 3.45 8.48 8.12
CA GLU A 179 3.92 7.70 9.29
C GLU A 179 2.78 7.40 10.28
N GLN A 180 1.91 8.38 10.56
CA GLN A 180 0.72 8.15 11.40
C GLN A 180 -0.22 7.11 10.79
N PHE A 181 -0.51 7.20 9.49
CA PHE A 181 -1.34 6.19 8.82
C PHE A 181 -0.68 4.81 8.80
N PHE A 182 0.64 4.76 8.67
CA PHE A 182 1.38 3.51 8.75
C PHE A 182 1.29 2.89 10.15
N TYR A 183 1.48 3.69 11.20
CA TYR A 183 1.29 3.28 12.59
C TYR A 183 -0.12 2.73 12.82
N ASP A 184 -1.16 3.50 12.44
CA ASP A 184 -2.56 3.11 12.61
C ASP A 184 -2.89 1.83 11.83
N CYS A 185 -2.33 1.69 10.62
CA CYS A 185 -2.45 0.48 9.81
C CYS A 185 -1.83 -0.74 10.51
N LEU A 186 -0.71 -0.59 11.23
CA LEU A 186 -0.12 -1.68 12.01
C LEU A 186 -0.76 -1.86 13.39
N HIS A 187 -1.53 -0.89 13.89
CA HIS A 187 -2.19 -0.93 15.20
C HIS A 187 -3.70 -1.26 15.13
N ARG A 188 -4.11 -2.10 14.18
CA ARG A 188 -5.54 -2.38 13.91
C ARG A 188 -6.24 -3.27 14.92
N ARG A 189 -5.51 -4.07 15.69
CA ARG A 189 -6.09 -5.00 16.67
C ARG A 189 -5.24 -5.13 17.92
N LYS A 190 -5.89 -5.52 19.00
CA LYS A 190 -5.26 -5.80 20.30
C LYS A 190 -4.66 -7.20 20.30
N GLY A 191 -3.53 -7.36 20.99
CA GLY A 191 -2.81 -8.64 21.09
C GLY A 191 -1.37 -8.49 20.64
N ILE A 192 -0.60 -9.58 20.68
CA ILE A 192 0.74 -9.64 20.10
C ILE A 192 0.64 -10.40 18.79
N HIS A 193 0.78 -9.68 17.68
CA HIS A 193 0.72 -10.21 16.34
C HIS A 193 1.93 -9.72 15.52
N TYR A 194 2.02 -10.21 14.28
CA TYR A 194 3.17 -9.90 13.43
C TYR A 194 3.24 -8.40 13.08
N GLU A 195 2.10 -7.73 12.91
CA GLU A 195 2.03 -6.27 12.76
C GLU A 195 2.62 -5.49 13.94
N ASP A 196 2.49 -6.01 15.18
CA ASP A 196 3.02 -5.35 16.37
C ASP A 196 4.55 -5.39 16.38
N VAL A 197 5.13 -6.53 15.97
CA VAL A 197 6.59 -6.68 15.83
C VAL A 197 7.13 -5.70 14.78
N ILE A 198 6.46 -5.57 13.63
CA ILE A 198 6.87 -4.63 12.58
C ILE A 198 6.75 -3.18 13.08
N ARG A 199 5.65 -2.85 13.78
CA ARG A 199 5.44 -1.51 14.34
C ARG A 199 6.52 -1.15 15.35
N GLU A 200 6.81 -2.02 16.30
CA GLU A 200 7.84 -1.77 17.32
C GLU A 200 9.23 -1.65 16.70
N LEU A 201 9.57 -2.52 15.74
CA LEU A 201 10.85 -2.45 15.05
C LEU A 201 11.01 -1.14 14.28
N TYR A 202 9.97 -0.69 13.58
CA TYR A 202 10.01 0.55 12.80
C TYR A 202 10.06 1.79 13.70
N PHE A 203 9.07 1.96 14.58
CA PHE A 203 8.86 3.21 15.32
C PHE A 203 9.68 3.35 16.59
N LEU A 204 10.09 2.25 17.25
CA LEU A 204 10.85 2.33 18.50
C LEU A 204 12.34 2.07 18.31
N ARG A 205 12.71 1.23 17.32
CA ARG A 205 14.09 0.80 17.16
C ARG A 205 14.87 1.58 16.11
N PHE A 206 14.22 1.98 15.00
CA PHE A 206 14.88 2.74 13.96
C PHE A 206 14.74 4.26 14.11
N ASP A 207 13.81 4.72 14.97
CA ASP A 207 13.62 6.14 15.31
C ASP A 207 13.59 7.03 14.06
N VAL A 208 12.75 6.65 13.10
CA VAL A 208 12.73 7.29 11.78
C VAL A 208 12.07 8.67 11.89
N ASP A 209 12.86 9.72 11.66
CA ASP A 209 12.34 11.07 11.53
C ASP A 209 11.33 11.18 10.39
N CYS A 210 10.32 12.04 10.55
CA CYS A 210 9.36 12.39 9.52
C CYS A 210 9.44 13.88 9.19
N ILE A 211 8.91 14.26 8.02
CA ILE A 211 8.81 15.67 7.63
C ILE A 211 7.50 16.23 8.17
N ASP A 212 7.61 17.11 9.15
CA ASP A 212 6.47 17.84 9.72
C ASP A 212 5.82 18.73 8.66
N THR A 213 4.48 18.68 8.61
CA THR A 213 3.69 19.70 7.93
C THR A 213 3.16 20.68 8.97
N ILE A 214 2.85 21.91 8.56
CA ILE A 214 2.33 22.97 9.45
C ILE A 214 1.11 22.50 10.28
N ASP A 215 0.36 21.52 9.76
CA ASP A 215 -0.89 21.02 10.33
C ASP A 215 -0.80 19.61 10.97
N CYS A 216 0.38 18.99 11.04
CA CYS A 216 0.53 17.66 11.63
C CYS A 216 1.74 17.58 12.56
N ASN A 217 1.47 17.54 13.87
CA ASN A 217 2.46 17.10 14.86
C ASN A 217 2.27 15.60 15.07
N ALA A 218 3.19 14.79 14.54
CA ALA A 218 3.28 13.37 14.85
C ALA A 218 3.22 13.12 16.36
N LYS A 219 2.33 12.21 16.80
CA LYS A 219 2.32 11.67 18.18
C LYS A 219 1.95 10.20 18.13
N TRP A 220 2.96 9.34 18.06
CA TRP A 220 2.84 7.88 18.14
C TRP A 220 3.64 7.32 19.31
#